data_AF-A0A7J7K3I3-F1
#
_entry.id   AF-A0A7J7K3I3-F1
#
_cell.length_a   1.000
_cell.length_b   1.000
_cell.length_c   1.000
_cell.angle_alpha   90.00
_cell.angle_beta   90.00
_cell.angle_gamma   90.00
#
_symmetry.space_group_name_H-M   'P 1'
#
loop_
_entity.id
_entity.type
_entity.pdbx_description
1 polymer ?
#
loop_
_entity_poly.entity_id
_entity_poly.type
_entity_poly.pdbx_seq_one_letter_code
_entity_poly.pdbx_strand_id
1 'polypeptide(L)'
;MLMPALHTFHMHGYRFAVLKVAYGLKNVTAGTIVSRHGTDYNCSTDYCSDIHWLNDDLKDLNVDRPPLKDNLLIPVGGYAVVRIYTDNPGYWLAHCHQSSHLWDGMSLVFDIEGESAKKTIPPNFPTCGNFILDPPN
;
A
#
# COMPACT_ATOMS: atom_id res chain seq x y z
N MET A 1 -9.28 -17.30 -8.20
CA MET A 1 -9.22 -17.56 -6.75
C MET A 1 -8.03 -16.78 -6.19
N LEU A 2 -8.27 -15.65 -5.53
CA LEU A 2 -7.20 -14.87 -4.89
C LEU A 2 -6.74 -15.63 -3.64
N MET A 3 -5.59 -16.29 -3.73
CA MET A 3 -5.00 -16.98 -2.58
C MET A 3 -4.59 -15.95 -1.52
N PRO A 4 -4.71 -16.27 -0.22
CA PRO A 4 -4.16 -15.43 0.83
C PRO A 4 -2.66 -15.26 0.63
N ALA A 5 -2.24 -14.07 0.21
CA ALA A 5 -0.88 -13.74 -0.17
C ALA A 5 -0.31 -12.63 0.71
N LEU A 6 0.98 -12.72 0.98
CA LEU A 6 1.76 -11.62 1.52
C LEU A 6 1.98 -10.59 0.40
N HIS A 7 1.95 -9.31 0.74
CA HIS A 7 2.10 -8.23 -0.24
C HIS A 7 3.30 -7.37 0.10
N THR A 8 4.23 -7.22 -0.83
CA THR A 8 5.37 -6.30 -0.69
C THR A 8 4.91 -4.90 -1.09
N PHE A 9 4.61 -4.05 -0.12
CA PHE A 9 4.24 -2.66 -0.36
C PHE A 9 5.48 -1.83 -0.66
N HIS A 10 5.52 -1.15 -1.79
CA HIS A 10 6.55 -0.19 -2.16
C HIS A 10 5.94 1.17 -2.49
N MET A 11 6.64 2.24 -2.15
CA MET A 11 6.24 3.62 -2.43
C MET A 11 7.39 4.39 -3.08
N HIS A 12 7.10 5.03 -4.21
CA HIS A 12 8.04 5.89 -4.92
C HIS A 12 8.16 7.26 -4.24
N GLY A 13 9.28 7.95 -4.46
CA GLY A 13 9.48 9.34 -4.01
C GLY A 13 9.68 9.55 -2.50
N TYR A 14 9.47 8.52 -1.69
CA TYR A 14 9.52 8.61 -0.23
C TYR A 14 10.20 7.39 0.40
N ARG A 15 10.76 7.62 1.59
CA ARG A 15 10.88 6.59 2.62
C ARG A 15 9.76 6.83 3.63
N PHE A 16 9.19 5.76 4.16
CA PHE A 16 8.19 5.80 5.20
C PHE A 16 8.71 5.20 6.50
N ALA A 17 8.29 5.78 7.62
CA ALA A 17 8.49 5.24 8.96
C ALA A 17 7.50 4.11 9.22
N VAL A 18 7.98 2.92 9.54
CA VAL A 18 7.12 1.77 9.88
C VAL A 18 6.79 1.84 11.37
N LEU A 19 5.57 2.24 11.69
CA LEU A 19 5.12 2.42 13.07
C LEU A 19 4.65 1.12 13.72
N LYS A 20 4.01 0.25 12.94
CA LYS A 20 3.49 -1.05 13.40
C LYS A 20 3.33 -2.02 12.24
N VAL A 21 3.59 -3.30 12.49
CA VAL A 21 3.19 -4.42 11.65
C VAL A 21 2.45 -5.40 12.53
N ALA A 22 1.21 -5.71 12.18
CA ALA A 22 0.38 -6.66 12.90
C ALA A 22 0.01 -7.81 11.98
N TYR A 23 -0.22 -8.96 12.59
CA TYR A 23 -0.53 -10.21 11.90
C TYR A 23 -1.98 -10.61 12.17
N GLY A 24 -2.61 -11.28 11.22
CA GLY A 24 -3.89 -11.95 11.46
C GLY A 24 -3.78 -13.05 12.50
N LEU A 25 -4.92 -13.52 12.99
CA LEU A 25 -4.96 -14.63 13.94
C LEU A 25 -4.35 -15.90 13.32
N LYS A 26 -3.37 -16.48 14.01
CA LYS A 26 -2.66 -17.70 13.61
C LYS A 26 -3.00 -18.85 14.55
N ASN A 27 -3.15 -20.04 13.99
CA ASN A 27 -3.17 -21.27 14.75
C ASN A 27 -1.70 -21.71 14.82
N VAL A 28 -1.06 -21.39 15.94
CA VAL A 28 0.36 -21.65 16.17
C VAL A 28 0.72 -23.13 16.09
N THR A 29 -0.23 -24.02 16.38
CA THR A 29 -0.04 -25.48 16.34
C THR A 29 -0.09 -26.01 14.91
N ALA A 30 -0.98 -25.46 14.07
CA ALA A 30 -1.15 -25.87 12.68
C ALA A 30 -0.29 -25.06 11.69
N GLY A 31 0.32 -23.96 12.15
CA GLY A 31 1.04 -23.02 11.29
C GLY A 31 0.15 -22.27 10.30
N THR A 32 -1.18 -22.35 10.45
CA THR A 32 -2.16 -21.79 9.53
C THR A 32 -2.70 -20.45 10.04
N ILE A 33 -3.14 -19.61 9.11
CA ILE A 33 -3.90 -18.40 9.45
C ILE A 33 -5.36 -18.81 9.63
N VAL A 34 -5.89 -18.55 10.81
CA VAL A 34 -7.23 -19.03 11.23
C VAL A 34 -8.31 -18.04 10.85
N SER A 35 -7.94 -16.76 10.69
CA SER A 35 -8.91 -15.70 10.49
C SER A 35 -8.26 -14.48 9.83
N ARG A 36 -9.03 -13.80 8.98
CA ARG A 36 -8.67 -12.47 8.43
C ARG A 36 -8.94 -11.34 9.43
N HIS A 37 -9.55 -11.66 10.57
CA HIS A 37 -9.70 -10.80 11.71
C HIS A 37 -8.42 -10.78 12.56
N GLY A 38 -8.14 -9.64 13.20
CA GLY A 38 -7.01 -9.47 14.10
C GLY A 38 -7.46 -9.18 15.53
N THR A 39 -6.50 -9.02 16.43
CA THR A 39 -6.77 -8.49 17.79
C THR A 39 -7.16 -7.03 17.77
N ASP A 40 -6.78 -6.31 16.72
CA ASP A 40 -6.90 -4.85 16.63
C ASP A 40 -8.08 -4.42 15.75
N TYR A 41 -8.58 -5.30 14.89
CA TYR A 41 -9.58 -4.96 13.88
C TYR A 41 -10.48 -6.15 13.51
N ASN A 42 -11.67 -5.80 13.04
CA ASN A 42 -12.67 -6.69 12.48
C ASN A 42 -12.90 -6.36 11.00
N CYS A 43 -13.22 -7.36 10.18
CA CYS A 43 -13.49 -7.21 8.77
C CYS A 43 -14.96 -7.54 8.50
N SER A 44 -15.74 -6.65 7.87
CA SER A 44 -17.14 -6.97 7.55
C SER A 44 -17.28 -7.92 6.36
N THR A 45 -16.23 -8.05 5.54
CA THR A 45 -16.23 -8.84 4.29
C THR A 45 -15.10 -9.86 4.27
N ASP A 46 -15.28 -10.95 3.50
CA ASP A 46 -14.26 -11.99 3.30
C ASP A 46 -12.94 -11.45 2.70
N TYR A 47 -13.00 -10.31 2.01
CA TYR A 47 -11.84 -9.64 1.43
C TYR A 47 -11.26 -8.54 2.34
N CYS A 48 -11.85 -8.29 3.51
CA CYS A 48 -11.49 -7.22 4.43
C CYS A 48 -11.38 -5.83 3.76
N SER A 49 -12.29 -5.56 2.83
CA SER A 49 -12.40 -4.26 2.17
C SER A 49 -13.06 -3.19 3.06
N ASP A 50 -13.76 -3.63 4.10
CA ASP A 50 -14.38 -2.81 5.13
C ASP A 50 -13.82 -3.23 6.50
N ILE A 51 -12.91 -2.41 7.02
CA ILE A 51 -12.16 -2.66 8.25
C ILE A 51 -12.70 -1.77 9.39
N HIS A 52 -13.00 -2.38 10.53
CA HIS A 52 -13.47 -1.72 11.75
C HIS A 52 -12.44 -1.92 12.87
N TRP A 53 -11.91 -0.83 13.40
CA TRP A 53 -10.94 -0.88 14.50
C TRP A 53 -11.66 -1.12 15.83
N LEU A 54 -11.23 -2.13 16.59
CA LEU A 54 -11.99 -2.64 17.74
C LEU A 54 -11.93 -1.75 19.00
N ASN A 55 -10.98 -0.82 19.08
CA ASN A 55 -10.75 -0.01 20.28
C ASN A 55 -10.54 1.49 19.98
N ASP A 56 -11.01 1.96 18.83
CA ASP A 56 -10.84 3.33 18.29
C ASP A 56 -9.40 3.88 18.16
N ASP A 57 -8.39 3.19 18.70
CA ASP A 57 -6.99 3.58 18.65
C ASP A 57 -6.08 2.45 18.13
N LEU A 58 -5.22 2.80 17.17
CA LEU A 58 -4.05 2.03 16.80
C LEU A 58 -3.04 2.08 17.96
N LYS A 59 -3.13 1.13 18.89
CA LYS A 59 -2.20 1.01 20.04
C LYS A 59 -0.84 0.46 19.62
N ASP A 60 0.16 0.67 20.46
CA ASP A 60 1.52 0.11 20.33
C ASP A 60 2.29 0.56 19.07
N LEU A 61 2.10 1.81 18.65
CA LEU A 61 2.88 2.41 17.58
C LEU A 61 4.28 2.80 18.08
N ASN A 62 5.33 2.40 17.35
CA ASN A 62 6.68 2.90 17.58
C ASN A 62 6.83 4.31 16.97
N VAL A 63 6.68 5.35 17.80
CA VAL A 63 6.77 6.76 17.35
C VAL A 63 8.08 7.46 17.70
N ASP A 64 8.88 6.91 18.62
CA ASP A 64 10.16 7.50 19.04
C ASP A 64 11.20 7.37 17.93
N ARG A 65 11.42 6.16 17.42
CA ARG A 65 12.43 5.86 16.37
C ARG A 65 12.00 4.68 15.49
N PRO A 66 10.97 4.85 14.64
CA PRO A 66 10.58 3.82 13.69
C PRO A 66 11.64 3.63 12.59
N PRO A 67 11.85 2.39 12.09
CA PRO A 67 12.72 2.17 10.94
C PRO A 67 12.12 2.83 9.68
N LEU A 68 12.98 3.51 8.92
CA LEU A 68 12.63 4.10 7.63
C LEU A 68 12.88 3.09 6.50
N LYS A 69 11.86 2.86 5.66
CA LYS A 69 11.92 1.94 4.53
C LYS A 69 11.21 2.50 3.31
N ASP A 70 11.50 1.98 2.13
CA ASP A 70 10.75 2.21 0.89
C ASP A 70 9.93 0.97 0.47
N ASN A 71 10.21 -0.19 1.07
CA ASN A 71 9.53 -1.45 0.86
C ASN A 71 9.21 -2.12 2.21
N LEU A 72 8.00 -2.67 2.32
CA LEU A 72 7.53 -3.40 3.49
C LEU A 72 6.71 -4.63 3.10
N LEU A 73 7.04 -5.77 3.70
CA LEU A 73 6.19 -6.96 3.61
C LEU A 73 4.97 -6.81 4.52
N ILE A 74 3.78 -6.79 3.94
CA ILE A 74 2.50 -6.82 4.65
C ILE A 74 2.10 -8.30 4.83
N PRO A 75 1.97 -8.79 6.07
CA PRO A 75 1.59 -10.17 6.33
C PRO A 75 0.18 -10.49 5.83
N VAL A 76 -0.03 -11.75 5.44
CA VAL A 76 -1.35 -12.28 5.08
C VAL A 76 -2.34 -12.02 6.21
N GLY A 77 -3.48 -11.41 5.87
CA GLY A 77 -4.54 -11.12 6.82
C GLY A 77 -4.08 -10.28 8.01
N GLY A 78 -3.05 -9.46 7.84
CA GLY A 78 -2.58 -8.48 8.81
C GLY A 78 -2.60 -7.07 8.23
N TYR A 79 -1.94 -6.12 8.91
CA TYR A 79 -1.83 -4.74 8.43
C TYR A 79 -0.48 -4.13 8.80
N ALA A 80 -0.17 -2.99 8.18
CA ALA A 80 0.94 -2.15 8.56
C ALA A 80 0.47 -0.71 8.74
N VAL A 81 1.09 -0.01 9.68
CA VAL A 81 0.93 1.44 9.88
C VAL A 81 2.23 2.09 9.50
N VAL A 82 2.17 2.97 8.50
CA VAL A 82 3.32 3.72 7.99
C VAL A 82 3.05 5.21 8.10
N ARG A 83 4.12 5.98 8.32
CA ARG A 83 4.07 7.44 8.33
C ARG A 83 5.01 7.98 7.27
N ILE A 84 4.49 8.90 6.46
CA ILE A 84 5.27 9.69 5.52
C ILE A 84 5.25 11.16 5.94
N TYR A 85 6.28 11.89 5.55
CA TYR A 85 6.28 13.35 5.58
C TYR A 85 6.18 13.80 4.12
N THR A 86 5.14 14.55 3.77
CA THR A 86 4.80 14.86 2.37
C THR A 86 5.54 16.11 1.89
N ASP A 87 6.87 16.00 1.78
CA ASP A 87 7.80 17.08 1.41
C ASP A 87 8.31 17.00 -0.04
N ASN A 88 7.79 16.06 -0.83
CA ASN A 88 8.19 15.83 -2.21
C ASN A 88 6.99 15.98 -3.15
N PRO A 89 6.77 17.18 -3.72
CA PRO A 89 5.65 17.46 -4.62
C PRO A 89 5.73 16.61 -5.90
N GLY A 90 4.59 16.02 -6.30
CA GLY A 90 4.48 15.18 -7.49
C GLY A 90 3.50 14.02 -7.34
N TYR A 91 3.46 13.18 -8.38
CA TYR A 91 2.65 11.96 -8.44
C TYR A 91 3.51 10.74 -8.10
N TRP A 92 3.18 10.03 -7.03
CA TRP A 92 3.98 8.92 -6.52
C TRP A 92 3.20 7.61 -6.49
N LEU A 93 3.68 6.63 -7.26
CA LEU A 93 3.10 5.31 -7.28
C LEU A 93 3.42 4.57 -5.98
N ALA A 94 2.39 4.02 -5.35
CA ALA A 94 2.53 3.01 -4.31
C ALA A 94 1.84 1.73 -4.78
N HIS A 95 2.52 0.59 -4.66
CA HIS A 95 2.06 -0.63 -5.28
C HIS A 95 2.60 -1.89 -4.62
N CYS A 96 2.01 -3.03 -4.97
CA CYS A 96 2.62 -4.30 -4.69
C CYS A 96 3.87 -4.47 -5.58
N HIS A 97 5.03 -4.75 -4.98
CA HIS A 97 6.29 -4.97 -5.69
C HIS A 97 6.42 -6.43 -6.18
N GLN A 98 5.30 -7.13 -6.32
CA GLN A 98 5.19 -8.37 -7.06
C GLN A 98 4.56 -8.08 -8.41
N SER A 99 5.27 -8.40 -9.49
CA SER A 99 4.89 -7.97 -10.85
C SER A 99 3.47 -8.40 -11.21
N SER A 100 3.08 -9.65 -10.95
CA SER A 100 1.72 -10.14 -11.27
C SER A 100 0.63 -9.32 -10.57
N HIS A 101 0.81 -9.00 -9.29
CA HIS A 101 -0.17 -8.20 -8.54
C HIS A 101 -0.22 -6.74 -9.03
N LEU A 102 0.93 -6.17 -9.43
CA LEU A 102 0.97 -4.85 -10.06
C LEU A 102 0.22 -4.85 -11.40
N TRP A 103 0.46 -5.85 -12.25
CA TRP A 103 -0.23 -6.02 -13.54
C TRP A 103 -1.74 -6.21 -13.37
N ASP A 104 -2.16 -6.92 -12.32
CA ASP A 104 -3.56 -7.09 -11.95
C ASP A 104 -4.19 -5.83 -11.33
N GLY A 105 -3.42 -4.75 -11.16
CA GLY A 105 -3.91 -3.43 -10.76
C GLY A 105 -3.74 -3.08 -9.28
N MET A 106 -2.99 -3.86 -8.49
CA MET A 106 -2.73 -3.57 -7.07
C MET A 106 -1.77 -2.39 -6.88
N SER A 107 -2.28 -1.19 -7.15
CA SER A 107 -1.55 0.06 -7.13
C SER A 107 -2.45 1.23 -6.76
N LEU A 108 -1.84 2.31 -6.29
CA LEU A 108 -2.47 3.59 -6.01
C LEU A 108 -1.46 4.70 -6.31
N VAL A 109 -1.93 5.90 -6.65
CA VAL A 109 -1.08 7.06 -6.89
C VAL A 109 -1.40 8.12 -5.85
N PHE A 110 -0.37 8.59 -5.14
CA PHE A 110 -0.46 9.75 -4.28
C PHE A 110 -0.17 11.01 -5.09
N ASP A 111 -1.13 11.92 -5.14
CA ASP A 111 -0.93 13.28 -5.65
C ASP A 111 -0.56 14.20 -4.49
N ILE A 112 0.68 14.68 -4.49
CA ILE A 112 1.20 15.61 -3.48
C ILE A 112 1.36 16.98 -4.14
N GLU A 113 0.62 17.97 -3.61
CA GLU A 113 0.54 19.36 -4.08
C GLU A 113 -0.07 19.58 -5.48
N GLY A 114 -0.50 18.53 -6.21
CA GLY A 114 -1.30 18.66 -7.42
C GLY A 114 -0.73 19.60 -8.47
N GLU A 115 -1.59 20.46 -9.00
CA GLU A 115 -1.23 21.48 -9.99
C GLU A 115 -0.16 22.46 -9.48
N SER A 116 -0.10 22.71 -8.18
CA SER A 116 0.92 23.59 -7.59
C SER A 116 2.32 22.95 -7.55
N ALA A 117 2.40 21.63 -7.66
CA ALA A 117 3.64 20.86 -7.72
C ALA A 117 4.32 20.84 -9.09
N LYS A 118 3.68 21.40 -10.14
CA LYS A 118 4.15 21.28 -11.53
C LYS A 118 5.53 21.91 -11.73
N LYS A 119 6.56 21.09 -11.56
CA LYS A 119 7.93 21.41 -11.97
C LYS A 119 7.97 21.56 -13.49
N THR A 120 8.85 22.44 -13.96
CA THR A 120 9.14 22.57 -15.39
C THR A 120 9.58 21.22 -15.95
N ILE A 121 8.77 20.64 -16.82
CA ILE A 121 9.09 19.40 -17.53
C ILE A 121 10.38 19.63 -18.32
N PRO A 122 11.40 18.75 -18.21
CA PRO A 122 12.65 18.92 -18.95
C PRO A 122 12.41 19.04 -20.46
N PRO A 123 13.23 19.84 -21.19
CA PRO A 123 13.16 19.88 -22.65
C PRO A 123 13.30 18.47 -23.24
N ASN A 124 12.49 18.16 -24.27
CA ASN A 124 12.43 16.85 -24.93
C ASN A 124 11.94 15.68 -24.06
N PHE A 125 11.25 15.94 -22.93
CA PHE A 125 10.58 14.86 -22.20
C PHE A 125 9.52 14.20 -23.08
N PRO A 126 9.49 12.85 -23.20
CA PRO A 126 8.52 12.16 -24.05
C PRO A 126 7.09 12.49 -23.64
N THR A 127 6.27 12.89 -24.60
CA THR A 127 4.84 13.11 -24.42
C THR A 127 4.06 11.93 -24.98
N CYS A 128 3.10 11.42 -24.22
CA CYS A 128 2.11 10.49 -24.77
C CYS A 128 1.06 11.27 -25.60
N GLY A 129 0.51 10.61 -26.62
CA GLY A 129 -0.68 11.06 -27.32
C GLY A 129 -1.92 10.30 -26.83
N ASN A 130 -3.09 10.71 -27.31
CA ASN A 130 -4.31 9.93 -27.12
C ASN A 130 -4.17 8.58 -27.82
N PHE A 131 -4.57 7.50 -27.16
CA PHE A 131 -4.74 6.20 -27.82
C PHE A 131 -5.95 6.30 -28.76
N ILE A 132 -5.69 6.33 -30.06
CA ILE A 132 -6.74 6.26 -31.08
C ILE A 132 -6.80 4.80 -31.52
N LEU A 133 -7.94 4.15 -31.28
CA LEU A 133 -8.24 2.89 -31.94
C LEU A 133 -8.31 3.20 -33.43
N ASP A 134 -7.40 2.63 -34.24
CA ASP A 134 -7.51 2.74 -35.69
C ASP A 134 -8.94 2.32 -36.10
N PRO A 135 -9.62 3.10 -36.96
CA PRO A 135 -10.95 2.71 -37.42
C PRO A 135 -10.85 1.35 -38.12
N PRO A 136 -11.86 0.47 -37.95
CA PRO A 136 -11.86 -0.82 -38.64
C PRO A 136 -11.76 -0.60 -40.15
N ASN A 137 -10.78 -1.27 -40.77
CA ASN A 137 -10.62 -1.36 -42.23
C ASN A 137 -11.90 -1.87 -42.91
#